data_AF-A0A944WMX0-F1
#
_entry.id   AF-A0A944WMX0-F1
#
_cell.length_a   1.000
_cell.length_b   1.000
_cell.length_c   1.000
_cell.angle_alpha   90.00
_cell.angle_beta   90.00
_cell.angle_gamma   90.00
#
_symmetry.space_group_name_H-M   'P 1'
#
loop_
_entity.id
_entity.type
_entity.pdbx_description
1 polymer ?
#
loop_
_entity_poly.entity_id
_entity_poly.type
_entity_poly.pdbx_seq_one_letter_code
_entity_poly.pdbx_strand_id
1 'polypeptide(L)' 'EQKDTKRGFDAQSETYGDMVKAGIIDPTKVVRTALQDAASVAGLLVTTEAMIADKPDDKAGGAPMGGGMPDMGGMGGMM' A
#
# COMPACT_ATOMS: atom_id res chain seq x y z
N GLU A 1 -9.80 15.94 -24.17
CA GLU A 1 -9.04 16.51 -23.04
C GLU A 1 -9.77 17.69 -22.44
N GLN A 2 -9.82 17.78 -21.10
CA GLN A 2 -10.35 18.94 -20.39
C GLN A 2 -9.23 20.00 -20.30
N LYS A 3 -9.46 21.21 -20.84
CA LYS A 3 -8.42 22.25 -21.03
C LYS A 3 -8.31 23.25 -19.87
N ASP A 4 -9.33 23.34 -19.04
CA ASP A 4 -9.35 24.24 -17.88
C ASP A 4 -8.72 23.53 -16.67
N THR A 5 -7.59 24.04 -16.20
CA THR A 5 -6.83 23.45 -15.09
C THR A 5 -7.48 23.61 -13.72
N LYS A 6 -8.49 24.47 -13.59
CA LYS A 6 -9.21 24.71 -12.33
C LYS A 6 -10.46 23.86 -12.20
N ARG A 7 -10.88 23.22 -13.29
CA ARG A 7 -12.11 22.42 -13.31
C ARG A 7 -11.85 21.08 -12.64
N GLY A 8 -12.70 20.72 -11.68
CA GLY A 8 -12.61 19.46 -10.96
C GLY A 8 -13.96 19.03 -10.41
N PHE A 9 -13.96 17.94 -9.64
CA PHE A 9 -15.15 17.37 -9.03
C PHE A 9 -15.14 17.63 -7.52
N ASP A 10 -16.19 18.27 -7.02
CA ASP A 10 -16.45 18.39 -5.60
C ASP A 10 -17.26 17.19 -5.13
N ALA A 11 -16.64 16.33 -4.32
CA ALA A 11 -17.27 15.12 -3.81
C ALA A 11 -18.33 15.39 -2.73
N GLN A 12 -18.31 16.55 -2.07
CA GLN A 12 -19.31 16.90 -1.06
C GLN A 12 -20.64 17.32 -1.70
N SER A 13 -20.58 18.08 -2.80
CA SER A 13 -21.77 18.52 -3.55
C SER A 13 -22.11 17.62 -4.73
N GLU A 14 -21.24 16.67 -5.08
CA GLU A 14 -21.34 15.79 -6.25
C GLU A 14 -21.43 16.56 -7.59
N THR A 15 -20.79 17.73 -7.68
CA THR A 15 -20.82 18.58 -8.88
C THR A 15 -19.43 18.89 -9.43
N TYR A 16 -19.38 19.21 -10.73
CA TYR A 16 -18.16 19.71 -11.37
C TYR A 16 -18.14 21.24 -11.35
N GLY A 17 -17.02 21.82 -10.92
CA GLY A 17 -16.87 23.26 -10.76
C GLY A 17 -15.42 23.74 -10.79
N ASP A 18 -15.24 25.03 -10.50
CA ASP A 18 -13.92 25.65 -10.30
C ASP A 18 -13.46 25.37 -8.86
N MET A 19 -12.47 24.48 -8.72
CA MET A 19 -11.96 24.01 -7.43
C MET A 19 -11.33 25.12 -6.61
N VAL A 20 -10.70 26.11 -7.27
CA VAL A 20 -10.05 27.24 -6.60
C VAL A 20 -11.10 28.16 -5.99
N LYS A 21 -12.18 28.45 -6.72
CA LYS A 21 -13.30 29.25 -6.19
C LYS A 21 -14.05 28.53 -5.07
N ALA A 22 -14.15 27.20 -5.15
CA ALA A 22 -14.73 26.37 -4.10
C ALA A 22 -13.82 26.25 -2.84
N GLY A 23 -12.56 26.73 -2.92
CA GLY A 23 -11.59 26.62 -1.83
C GLY A 23 -10.99 25.23 -1.64
N ILE A 24 -11.21 24.32 -2.60
CA ILE A 24 -10.67 22.96 -2.59
C ILE A 24 -9.29 23.00 -3.27
N ILE A 25 -8.23 23.14 -2.46
CA ILE A 25 -6.88 23.39 -2.94
C ILE A 25 -5.93 22.30 -2.43
N ASP A 26 -5.30 21.59 -3.37
CA ASP A 26 -4.21 20.66 -3.06
C ASP A 26 -2.86 21.40 -3.03
N PRO A 27 -2.07 21.28 -1.95
CA PRO A 27 -0.77 21.90 -1.88
C PRO A 27 0.17 21.37 -2.98
N THR A 28 0.91 22.26 -3.64
CA THR A 28 1.85 21.90 -4.73
C THR A 28 2.83 20.80 -4.33
N LYS A 29 3.29 20.80 -3.07
CA LYS A 29 4.19 19.76 -2.55
C LYS A 29 3.53 18.38 -2.55
N VAL A 30 2.26 18.28 -2.16
CA VAL A 30 1.52 17.02 -2.06
C VAL A 30 1.34 16.40 -3.46
N VAL A 31 0.81 17.19 -4.40
CA VAL A 31 0.58 16.70 -5.78
C VAL A 31 1.89 16.29 -6.44
N ARG A 32 2.95 17.09 -6.28
CA ARG A 32 4.26 16.77 -6.87
C ARG A 32 4.83 15.47 -6.30
N THR A 33 4.83 15.32 -4.98
CA THR A 33 5.34 14.10 -4.33
C THR A 33 4.54 12.87 -4.76
N ALA A 34 3.20 12.96 -4.78
CA ALA A 34 2.34 11.86 -5.22
C ALA A 34 2.65 11.41 -6.66
N LEU A 35 2.83 12.36 -7.59
CA LEU A 35 3.18 12.03 -8.98
C LEU A 35 4.59 11.44 -9.11
N GLN A 36 5.56 11.94 -8.35
CA GLN A 36 6.92 11.42 -8.36
C GLN A 36 6.98 9.99 -7.82
N ASP A 37 6.31 9.71 -6.70
CA ASP A 37 6.25 8.38 -6.10
C ASP A 37 5.54 7.40 -7.04
N ALA A 38 4.42 7.82 -7.65
CA ALA A 38 3.70 7.02 -8.63
C ALA A 38 4.56 6.70 -9.86
N ALA A 39 5.27 7.69 -10.41
CA ALA A 39 6.18 7.48 -11.54
C ALA A 39 7.33 6.54 -11.18
N SER A 40 7.86 6.63 -9.95
CA SER A 40 8.90 5.73 -9.45
C SER A 40 8.44 4.27 -9.42
N VAL A 41 7.27 4.00 -8.84
CA VAL A 41 6.70 2.64 -8.78
C VAL A 41 6.34 2.14 -10.17
N ALA A 42 5.71 2.97 -11.00
CA ALA A 42 5.37 2.60 -12.37
C ALA A 42 6.63 2.26 -13.19
N GLY A 43 7.71 3.02 -13.04
CA GLY A 43 8.98 2.75 -13.69
C GLY A 43 9.57 1.38 -13.31
N LEU A 44 9.51 1.02 -12.02
CA LEU A 44 9.90 -0.31 -11.56
C LEU A 44 9.01 -1.41 -12.17
N LEU A 45 7.68 -1.26 -12.10
CA LEU A 45 6.74 -2.29 -12.55
C LEU A 45 6.80 -2.54 -14.06
N VAL A 46 6.99 -1.49 -14.88
CA VAL A 46 7.06 -1.63 -16.34
C VAL A 46 8.36 -2.30 -16.80
N THR A 47 9.44 -2.16 -16.02
CA THR A 47 10.76 -2.70 -16.38
C THR A 47 11.08 -4.03 -15.69
N THR A 48 10.27 -4.46 -14.73
CA THR A 48 10.45 -5.75 -14.03
C THR A 48 9.75 -6.87 -14.79
N GLU A 49 10.52 -7.80 -15.34
CA GLU A 49 9.98 -8.91 -16.15
C GLU A 49 9.39 -10.06 -15.29
N ALA A 50 9.89 -10.25 -14.07
CA ALA A 50 9.44 -11.30 -13.16
C ALA A 50 9.51 -10.86 -11.70
N MET A 51 8.53 -11.30 -10.90
CA MET A 51 8.50 -11.16 -9.45
C MET A 51 8.40 -12.54 -8.82
N ILE A 52 9.31 -12.84 -7.88
CA ILE A 52 9.29 -14.08 -7.09
C ILE A 52 8.75 -13.72 -5.72
N ALA A 53 7.71 -14.44 -5.29
CA ALA A 53 7.15 -14.31 -3.96
C ALA A 53 7.07 -15.70 -3.32
N ASP A 54 7.48 -15.80 -2.05
CA ASP A 54 7.31 -17.02 -1.28
C ASP A 54 5.82 -17.21 -0.94
N LYS A 55 5.37 -18.46 -1.02
CA LYS A 55 4.02 -18.80 -0.56
C LYS A 55 3.93 -18.54 0.95
N PRO A 56 2.84 -17.91 1.44
CA PRO A 56 2.61 -17.81 2.88
C PRO A 56 2.75 -19.18 3.53
N ASP A 57 3.59 -19.28 4.56
CA ASP A 57 3.77 -20.52 5.31
C ASP A 57 2.55 -20.72 6.21
N ASP A 58 1.95 -21.91 6.20
CA ASP A 58 0.80 -22.25 7.06
C ASP A 58 1.17 -22.14 8.55
N LYS A 59 2.47 -22.08 8.87
CA LYS A 59 3.01 -21.89 10.23
C LYS A 59 3.24 -20.42 10.62
N ALA A 60 3.07 -19.46 9.70
CA ALA A 60 3.26 -18.02 9.99
C ALA A 60 2.05 -17.37 10.69
N GLY A 61 1.04 -18.16 11.06
CA GLY A 61 -0.06 -17.77 11.94
C GLY A 61 0.26 -18.03 13.41
N GLY A 62 1.25 -17.33 13.97
CA GLY A 62 1.61 -17.43 15.38
C GLY A 62 2.46 -16.27 15.82
N ALA A 63 1.83 -15.18 16.25
CA ALA A 63 2.50 -14.14 17.02
C ALA A 63 3.28 -14.77 18.20
N PRO A 64 4.39 -14.17 18.67
CA PRO A 64 5.11 -14.63 19.85
C PRO A 64 4.29 -14.35 21.10
N MET A 65 3.27 -15.18 21.36
CA MET A 65 2.56 -15.19 22.63
C MET A 65 3.38 -16.00 23.60
N GLY A 66 3.96 -15.29 24.56
CA GLY A 66 4.81 -15.85 25.58
C GLY A 66 4.11 -16.87 26.47
N GLY A 67 4.95 -17.67 27.13
CA GLY A 67 4.59 -18.47 28.29
C GLY A 67 4.35 -19.94 27.96
N GLY A 68 5.26 -20.79 28.48
CA GLY A 68 4.96 -22.20 28.71
C GLY A 68 5.90 -23.19 28.02
N MET A 69 7.11 -23.32 28.53
CA MET A 69 7.75 -24.64 28.63
C MET A 69 6.82 -25.51 29.50
N PRO A 70 6.23 -26.60 28.99
CA PRO A 70 6.80 -27.92 29.29
C PRO A 70 6.47 -28.99 28.22
N ASP A 71 7.48 -29.67 27.68
CA ASP A 71 7.46 -31.14 27.65
C ASP A 71 8.85 -31.67 27.27
N MET A 72 9.70 -31.74 28.29
CA MET A 72 10.92 -32.54 28.26
C MET A 72 10.51 -33.99 28.57
N GLY A 73 9.91 -34.68 27.60
CA GLY A 73 9.34 -36.01 27.81
C GLY A 73 9.43 -36.88 26.57
N GLY A 74 10.58 -37.55 26.36
CA GLY A 74 10.67 -38.53 25.27
C GLY A 74 12.06 -39.01 24.89
N MET A 75 13.00 -39.09 25.84
CA MET A 75 14.23 -39.85 25.64
C MET A 75 13.99 -41.29 26.09
N GLY A 76 13.66 -42.18 25.15
CA GLY A 76 13.56 -43.61 25.44
C GLY A 76 12.90 -44.42 24.32
N GLY A 77 13.71 -45.07 23.47
CA GLY A 77 13.23 -46.18 22.65
C GLY A 77 14.00 -46.45 21.35
N MET A 78 15.06 -47.26 21.47
CA MET A 78 15.48 -48.33 20.53
C MET A 78 15.54 -48.09 19.00
N MET A 79 16.79 -48.19 18.52
CA MET A 79 17.28 -48.64 17.19
C MET A 79 17.18 -47.67 16.02
#